data_AF-A0A3C0IQ08-F1
#
_entry.id   AF-A0A3C0IQ08-F1
#
_cell.length_a   1.000
_cell.length_b   1.000
_cell.length_c   1.000
_cell.angle_alpha   90.00
_cell.angle_beta   90.00
_cell.angle_gamma   90.00
#
_symmetry.space_group_name_H-M   'P 1'
#
loop_
_entity.id
_entity.type
_entity.pdbx_description
1 polymer ?
#
loop_
_entity_poly.entity_id
_entity_poly.type
_entity_poly.pdbx_seq_one_letter_code
_entity_poly.pdbx_strand_id
1 'polypeptide(L)'
;MELNSLYNKALNFEHLSVEEGMHLYYHAPLADLMHIANEMRKVQVPHGKVTWQIDRNVNTTNVCIANCKFCNFYRIPGHAEAYITDMDTYRQKIQETIKYGGDQLLLQGGHHPELGLDFYTKTFRQIKQEFPTIKLHALGPPEIAHITKLEKS
;
A
#
# COMPACT_ATOMS: atom_id res chain seq x y z
N MET A 1 21.70 27.34 -3.91
CA MET A 1 22.21 26.03 -4.36
C MET A 1 21.98 25.99 -5.85
N GLU A 2 22.99 25.64 -6.65
CA GLU A 2 22.80 25.61 -8.10
C GLU A 2 22.01 24.36 -8.50
N LEU A 3 20.87 24.54 -9.18
CA LEU A 3 20.01 23.43 -9.59
C LEU A 3 20.77 22.38 -10.41
N ASN A 4 21.63 22.82 -11.33
CA ASN A 4 22.47 21.92 -12.14
C ASN A 4 23.37 21.03 -11.28
N SER A 5 23.88 21.53 -10.16
CA SER A 5 24.68 20.72 -9.24
C SER A 5 23.83 19.63 -8.58
N LEU A 6 22.60 19.97 -8.15
CA LEU A 6 21.67 19.02 -7.56
C LEU A 6 21.18 17.97 -8.56
N TYR A 7 20.96 18.37 -9.82
CA TYR A 7 20.62 17.45 -10.90
C TYR A 7 21.73 16.43 -11.16
N ASN A 8 22.99 16.88 -11.19
CA ASN A 8 24.13 15.98 -11.37
C ASN A 8 24.26 14.99 -10.19
N LYS A 9 24.10 15.46 -8.94
CA LYS A 9 24.04 14.57 -7.76
C LYS A 9 22.96 13.50 -7.92
N ALA A 10 21.75 13.90 -8.32
CA ALA A 10 20.63 12.99 -8.53
C ALA A 10 20.91 11.95 -9.63
N LEU A 11 21.45 12.38 -10.78
CA LEU A 11 21.83 11.48 -11.89
C LEU A 11 22.91 10.47 -11.49
N ASN A 12 23.81 10.84 -10.58
CA ASN A 12 24.83 9.96 -10.01
C ASN A 12 24.31 9.08 -8.86
N PHE A 13 23.02 9.15 -8.52
CA PHE A 13 22.42 8.48 -7.37
C PHE A 13 23.08 8.85 -6.03
N GLU A 14 23.63 10.06 -5.94
CA GLU A 14 24.16 10.60 -4.70
C GLU A 14 23.03 11.03 -3.76
N HIS A 15 23.29 11.01 -2.46
CA HIS A 15 22.33 11.45 -1.45
C HIS A 15 22.04 12.95 -1.57
N LEU A 16 20.75 13.30 -1.57
CA LEU A 16 20.28 14.68 -1.43
C LEU A 16 19.83 14.92 0.01
N SER A 17 20.30 16.01 0.63
CA SER A 17 19.84 16.41 1.96
C SER A 17 18.38 16.90 1.93
N VAL A 18 17.76 17.04 3.10
CA VAL A 18 16.41 17.61 3.21
C VAL A 18 16.37 19.03 2.64
N GLU A 19 17.38 19.84 2.93
CA GLU A 19 17.51 21.22 2.44
C GLU A 19 17.63 21.27 0.91
N GLU A 20 18.42 20.36 0.33
CA GLU A 20 18.56 20.22 -1.12
C GLU A 20 17.24 19.78 -1.77
N GLY A 21 16.54 18.82 -1.17
CA GLY A 21 15.22 18.38 -1.64
C GLY A 21 14.16 19.47 -1.59
N MET A 22 14.12 20.25 -0.50
CA MET A 22 13.22 21.40 -0.39
C MET A 22 13.56 22.49 -1.42
N HIS A 23 14.84 22.70 -1.70
CA HIS A 23 15.25 23.65 -2.72
C HIS A 23 14.78 23.24 -4.12
N LEU A 24 14.91 21.95 -4.47
CA LEU A 24 14.35 21.41 -5.71
C LEU A 24 12.82 21.60 -5.76
N TYR A 25 12.11 21.31 -4.67
CA TYR A 25 10.65 21.44 -4.62
C TYR A 25 10.16 22.87 -4.91
N TYR A 26 10.84 23.88 -4.38
CA TYR A 26 10.40 25.28 -4.53
C TYR A 26 10.90 25.95 -5.81
N HIS A 27 12.02 25.50 -6.38
CA HIS A 27 12.73 26.28 -7.40
C HIS A 27 12.98 25.54 -8.71
N ALA A 28 12.94 24.21 -8.74
CA ALA A 28 13.25 23.47 -9.96
C ALA A 28 12.07 23.55 -10.95
N PRO A 29 12.31 23.88 -12.23
CA PRO A 29 11.29 23.74 -13.27
C PRO A 29 10.80 22.30 -13.38
N LEU A 30 9.48 22.12 -13.48
CA LEU A 30 8.89 20.78 -13.57
C LEU A 30 9.44 19.95 -14.73
N ALA A 31 9.68 20.57 -15.88
CA ALA A 31 10.21 19.89 -17.07
C ALA A 31 11.61 19.29 -16.82
N ASP A 32 12.48 20.02 -16.10
CA ASP A 32 13.81 19.54 -15.74
C ASP A 32 13.71 18.37 -14.75
N LEU A 33 12.86 18.49 -13.73
CA LEU A 33 12.62 17.40 -12.78
C LEU A 33 12.11 16.13 -13.46
N MET A 34 11.16 16.26 -14.40
CA MET A 34 10.65 15.15 -15.19
C MET A 34 11.75 14.50 -16.03
N HIS A 35 12.62 15.30 -16.64
CA HIS A 35 13.75 14.80 -17.42
C HIS A 35 14.74 14.02 -16.54
N ILE A 36 15.21 14.63 -15.46
CA ILE A 36 16.17 14.00 -14.53
C ILE A 36 15.59 12.70 -13.95
N ALA A 37 14.34 12.71 -13.48
CA ALA A 37 13.68 11.52 -12.97
C ALA A 37 13.55 10.41 -14.03
N ASN A 38 13.28 10.76 -15.28
CA ASN A 38 13.21 9.79 -16.37
C ASN A 38 14.60 9.20 -16.72
N GLU A 39 15.67 10.01 -16.72
CA GLU A 39 17.03 9.50 -16.92
C GLU A 39 17.45 8.56 -15.78
N MET A 40 17.15 8.90 -14.52
CA MET A 40 17.36 8.00 -13.38
C MET A 40 16.57 6.69 -13.54
N ARG A 41 15.30 6.78 -13.96
CA ARG A 41 14.47 5.59 -14.21
C ARG A 41 15.08 4.68 -15.29
N LYS A 42 15.67 5.22 -16.36
CA LYS A 42 16.33 4.42 -17.41
C LYS A 42 17.53 3.65 -16.86
N VAL A 43 18.27 4.20 -15.90
CA VAL A 43 19.37 3.48 -15.25
C VAL A 43 18.84 2.32 -14.39
N GLN A 44 17.77 2.55 -13.62
CA GLN A 44 17.19 1.51 -12.76
C GLN A 44 16.38 0.44 -13.53
N VAL A 45 15.79 0.81 -14.67
CA VAL A 45 14.96 -0.05 -15.52
C VAL A 45 15.53 -0.06 -16.95
N PRO A 46 16.74 -0.61 -17.15
CA PRO A 46 17.49 -0.48 -18.41
C PRO A 46 16.82 -1.18 -19.59
N HIS A 47 15.98 -2.18 -19.32
CA HIS A 47 15.21 -2.89 -20.35
C HIS A 47 13.99 -2.09 -20.85
N GLY A 48 13.66 -0.94 -20.25
CA GLY A 48 12.58 -0.06 -20.70
C GLY A 48 11.18 -0.68 -20.62
N LYS A 49 11.00 -1.78 -19.88
CA LYS A 49 9.70 -2.46 -19.77
C LYS A 49 8.90 -1.83 -18.65
N VAL A 50 7.64 -1.51 -18.95
CA VAL A 50 6.64 -1.15 -17.95
C VAL A 50 5.93 -2.43 -17.52
N THR A 51 5.89 -2.68 -16.21
CA THR A 51 5.20 -3.83 -15.62
C THR A 51 3.89 -3.39 -14.97
N TRP A 52 2.98 -4.34 -14.78
CA TRP A 52 1.73 -4.14 -14.07
C TRP A 52 1.40 -5.40 -13.27
N GLN A 53 0.52 -5.24 -12.28
CA GLN A 53 -0.02 -6.32 -11.48
C GLN A 53 -1.54 -6.27 -11.57
N ILE A 54 -2.18 -7.40 -11.83
CA ILE A 54 -3.63 -7.54 -11.68
C ILE A 54 -3.87 -8.05 -10.27
N ASP A 55 -4.30 -7.17 -9.39
CA ASP A 55 -4.69 -7.52 -8.03
C ASP A 55 -6.12 -7.08 -7.73
N ARG A 56 -6.58 -7.45 -6.55
CA ARG A 56 -7.88 -7.04 -6.04
C ARG A 56 -7.73 -6.45 -4.65
N ASN A 57 -8.19 -5.21 -4.50
CA ASN A 57 -8.40 -4.62 -3.19
C ASN A 57 -9.67 -5.22 -2.58
N VAL A 58 -9.53 -5.89 -1.44
CA VAL A 58 -10.64 -6.34 -0.59
C VAL A 58 -10.28 -5.99 0.83
N ASN A 59 -11.18 -5.30 1.53
CA ASN A 59 -10.88 -4.87 2.89
C ASN A 59 -11.23 -5.91 3.94
N THR A 60 -10.52 -5.93 5.07
CA THR A 60 -10.90 -6.77 6.22
C THR A 60 -12.13 -6.25 6.94
N THR A 61 -12.21 -4.93 7.07
CA THR A 61 -13.29 -4.19 7.71
C THR A 61 -13.16 -2.72 7.35
N ASN A 62 -14.27 -1.98 7.35
CA ASN A 62 -14.24 -0.52 7.31
C ASN A 62 -14.27 0.13 8.70
N VAL A 63 -14.40 -0.64 9.79
CA VAL A 63 -14.43 -0.12 11.15
C VAL A 63 -13.04 0.33 11.56
N CYS A 64 -12.89 1.60 11.96
CA CYS A 64 -11.60 2.17 12.30
C CYS A 64 -11.70 3.19 13.43
N ILE A 65 -10.76 3.12 14.37
CA ILE A 65 -10.61 4.10 15.45
C ILE A 65 -9.59 5.22 15.17
N ALA A 66 -8.89 5.17 14.03
CA ALA A 66 -7.84 6.15 13.71
C ALA A 66 -8.38 7.56 13.41
N ASN A 67 -9.60 7.65 12.88
CA ASN A 67 -10.28 8.90 12.54
C ASN A 67 -9.44 9.85 11.64
N CYS A 68 -8.84 9.30 10.58
CA CYS A 68 -8.07 10.09 9.61
C CYS A 68 -8.98 11.07 8.87
N LYS A 69 -8.68 12.38 8.95
CA LYS A 69 -9.53 13.45 8.37
C LYS A 69 -9.74 13.38 6.86
N PHE A 70 -8.84 12.70 6.15
CA PHE A 70 -8.89 12.54 4.69
C PHE A 70 -9.50 11.20 4.25
N CYS A 71 -9.86 10.32 5.19
CA CYS A 71 -10.35 8.98 4.86
C CYS A 71 -11.87 8.97 4.69
N ASN A 72 -12.33 8.67 3.47
CA ASN A 72 -13.76 8.46 3.18
C ASN A 72 -14.25 7.01 3.43
N PHE A 73 -13.30 6.08 3.59
CA PHE A 73 -13.59 4.65 3.72
C PHE A 73 -14.10 4.27 5.13
N TYR A 74 -13.55 4.90 6.17
CA TYR A 74 -13.74 4.39 7.53
C TYR A 74 -15.16 4.62 8.06
N ARG A 75 -15.54 3.78 9.02
CA ARG A 75 -16.71 3.95 9.88
C ARG A 75 -16.30 3.78 11.34
N ILE A 76 -16.94 4.54 12.22
CA ILE A 76 -16.77 4.37 13.67
C ILE A 76 -17.40 3.03 14.12
N PRO A 77 -16.93 2.43 15.23
CA PRO A 77 -17.57 1.25 15.80
C PRO A 77 -19.07 1.48 16.04
N GLY A 78 -19.90 0.51 15.63
CA GLY A 78 -21.36 0.60 15.74
C GLY A 78 -22.08 1.41 14.66
N HIS A 79 -21.36 1.99 13.69
CA HIS A 79 -21.99 2.66 12.56
C HIS A 79 -22.84 1.68 11.73
N ALA A 80 -23.98 2.13 11.17
CA ALA A 80 -24.90 1.27 10.41
C ALA A 80 -24.26 0.58 9.18
N GLU A 81 -23.27 1.22 8.58
CA GLU A 81 -22.49 0.70 7.44
C GLU A 81 -21.22 -0.05 7.86
N ALA A 82 -21.01 -0.31 9.15
CA ALA A 82 -19.87 -1.07 9.63
C ALA A 82 -19.95 -2.53 9.13
N TYR A 83 -18.82 -3.08 8.66
CA TYR A 83 -18.75 -4.49 8.26
C TYR A 83 -17.41 -5.12 8.62
N ILE A 84 -17.41 -6.45 8.73
CA ILE A 84 -16.22 -7.31 8.68
C ILE A 84 -16.44 -8.26 7.50
N THR A 85 -15.46 -8.36 6.62
CA THR A 85 -15.57 -9.20 5.41
C THR A 85 -15.48 -10.66 5.78
N ASP A 86 -16.49 -11.44 5.36
CA ASP A 86 -16.53 -12.88 5.55
C ASP A 86 -15.76 -13.66 4.47
N MET A 87 -15.57 -14.95 4.72
CA MET A 87 -14.84 -15.83 3.81
C MET A 87 -15.56 -16.10 2.49
N ASP A 88 -16.89 -16.06 2.44
CA ASP A 88 -17.63 -16.24 1.19
C ASP A 88 -17.41 -15.06 0.23
N THR A 89 -17.36 -13.86 0.78
CA THR A 89 -17.00 -12.64 0.07
C THR A 89 -15.56 -12.73 -0.44
N TYR A 90 -14.60 -13.17 0.40
CA TYR A 90 -13.22 -13.38 -0.06
C TYR A 90 -13.15 -14.42 -1.18
N ARG A 91 -13.83 -15.56 -1.05
CA ARG A 91 -13.85 -16.61 -2.10
C ARG A 91 -14.34 -16.05 -3.42
N GLN A 92 -15.47 -15.35 -3.42
CA GLN A 92 -16.02 -14.73 -4.62
C GLN A 92 -15.00 -13.78 -5.26
N LYS A 93 -14.43 -12.86 -4.47
CA LYS A 93 -13.47 -11.86 -4.98
C LYS A 93 -12.19 -12.48 -5.50
N ILE A 94 -11.67 -13.50 -4.82
CA ILE A 94 -10.45 -14.20 -5.25
C ILE A 94 -10.72 -14.98 -6.55
N GLN A 95 -11.83 -15.71 -6.64
CA GLN A 95 -12.21 -16.44 -7.85
C GLN A 95 -12.39 -15.50 -9.05
N GLU A 96 -13.07 -14.36 -8.86
CA GLU A 96 -13.18 -13.32 -9.89
C GLU A 96 -11.80 -12.82 -10.32
N THR A 97 -10.89 -12.58 -9.37
CA THR A 97 -9.54 -12.07 -9.64
C THR A 97 -8.72 -13.06 -10.46
N ILE A 98 -8.72 -14.34 -10.08
CA ILE A 98 -8.06 -15.42 -10.82
C ILE A 98 -8.65 -15.54 -12.23
N LYS A 99 -9.98 -15.46 -12.37
CA LYS A 99 -10.66 -15.49 -13.67
C LYS A 99 -10.17 -14.38 -14.62
N TYR A 100 -9.81 -13.22 -14.09
CA TYR A 100 -9.25 -12.10 -14.87
C TYR A 100 -7.71 -12.12 -15.00
N GLY A 101 -7.06 -13.22 -14.60
CA GLY A 101 -5.61 -13.39 -14.69
C GLY A 101 -4.80 -12.70 -13.59
N GLY A 102 -5.46 -12.27 -12.50
CA GLY A 102 -4.80 -11.76 -11.31
C GLY A 102 -4.40 -12.86 -10.34
N ASP A 103 -3.32 -12.62 -9.58
CA ASP A 103 -2.75 -13.58 -8.64
C ASP A 103 -2.43 -12.99 -7.26
N GLN A 104 -2.91 -11.77 -6.97
CA GLN A 104 -2.68 -11.07 -5.71
C GLN A 104 -3.96 -10.49 -5.13
N LEU A 105 -4.07 -10.60 -3.80
CA LEU A 105 -5.07 -9.91 -2.99
C LEU A 105 -4.38 -8.81 -2.19
N LEU A 106 -4.81 -7.57 -2.37
CA LEU A 106 -4.46 -6.43 -1.51
C LEU A 106 -5.47 -6.37 -0.36
N LEU A 107 -5.01 -6.66 0.85
CA LEU A 107 -5.84 -6.87 2.02
C LEU A 107 -5.51 -5.83 3.10
N GLN A 108 -6.30 -4.76 3.15
CA GLN A 108 -6.13 -3.63 4.07
C GLN A 108 -7.47 -3.28 4.70
N GLY A 109 -7.51 -2.78 5.92
CA GLY A 109 -8.76 -2.40 6.56
C GLY A 109 -8.61 -1.30 7.59
N GLY A 110 -9.72 -1.05 8.27
CA GLY A 110 -9.73 -0.17 9.43
C GLY A 110 -9.08 -0.81 10.65
N HIS A 111 -8.64 0.05 11.58
CA HIS A 111 -8.13 -0.34 12.89
C HIS A 111 -9.31 -0.73 13.80
N HIS A 112 -9.83 -1.94 13.62
CA HIS A 112 -10.96 -2.44 14.42
C HIS A 112 -10.52 -2.73 15.86
N PRO A 113 -11.22 -2.23 16.89
CA PRO A 113 -10.78 -2.35 18.28
C PRO A 113 -10.79 -3.79 18.83
N GLU A 114 -11.53 -4.68 18.18
CA GLU A 114 -11.71 -6.08 18.61
C GLU A 114 -11.04 -7.11 17.68
N LEU A 115 -10.39 -6.70 16.58
CA LEU A 115 -9.72 -7.63 15.66
C LEU A 115 -8.21 -7.65 15.93
N GLY A 116 -7.78 -8.60 16.75
CA GLY A 116 -6.38 -8.85 17.09
C GLY A 116 -5.66 -9.79 16.13
N LEU A 117 -4.46 -10.23 16.50
CA LEU A 117 -3.56 -11.06 15.69
C LEU A 117 -4.20 -12.40 15.29
N ASP A 118 -4.99 -12.99 16.18
CA ASP A 118 -5.67 -14.27 15.93
C ASP A 118 -6.63 -14.17 14.74
N PHE A 119 -7.40 -13.07 14.63
CA PHE A 119 -8.29 -12.83 13.49
C PHE A 119 -7.49 -12.82 12.17
N TYR A 120 -6.48 -11.96 12.07
CA TYR A 120 -5.71 -11.81 10.83
C TYR A 120 -4.97 -13.10 10.45
N THR A 121 -4.32 -13.75 11.41
CA THR A 121 -3.59 -15.01 11.12
C THR A 121 -4.52 -16.14 10.72
N LYS A 122 -5.71 -16.25 11.31
CA LYS A 122 -6.74 -17.22 10.88
C LYS A 122 -7.25 -16.91 9.48
N THR A 123 -7.58 -15.65 9.19
CA THR A 123 -8.02 -15.23 7.85
C THR A 123 -6.96 -15.54 6.79
N PHE A 124 -5.70 -15.17 7.03
CA PHE A 124 -4.62 -15.43 6.07
C PHE A 124 -4.38 -16.92 5.88
N ARG A 125 -4.37 -17.70 6.97
CA ARG A 125 -4.21 -19.15 6.92
C ARG A 125 -5.33 -19.79 6.09
N GLN A 126 -6.58 -19.38 6.32
CA GLN A 126 -7.73 -19.92 5.60
C GLN A 126 -7.69 -19.55 4.11
N ILE A 127 -7.39 -18.29 3.77
CA ILE A 127 -7.21 -17.87 2.37
C ILE A 127 -6.11 -18.69 1.70
N LYS A 128 -4.97 -18.89 2.36
CA LYS A 128 -3.85 -19.68 1.79
C LYS A 128 -4.15 -21.18 1.69
N GLN A 129 -5.01 -21.72 2.55
CA GLN A 129 -5.46 -23.11 2.44
C GLN A 129 -6.35 -23.32 1.21
N GLU A 130 -7.27 -22.38 0.94
CA GLU A 130 -8.21 -22.49 -0.18
C GLU A 130 -7.59 -22.02 -1.52
N PHE A 131 -6.70 -21.02 -1.47
CA PHE A 131 -6.07 -20.40 -2.63
C PHE A 131 -4.54 -20.35 -2.44
N PRO A 132 -3.83 -21.50 -2.50
CA PRO A 132 -2.41 -21.57 -2.19
C PRO A 132 -1.53 -20.73 -3.12
N THR A 133 -1.99 -20.41 -4.32
CA THR A 133 -1.25 -19.61 -5.31
C THR A 133 -1.50 -18.09 -5.18
N ILE A 134 -2.56 -17.65 -4.49
CA ILE A 134 -2.83 -16.22 -4.33
C ILE A 134 -1.77 -15.58 -3.42
N LYS A 135 -1.16 -14.49 -3.87
CA LYS A 135 -0.26 -13.66 -3.07
C LYS A 135 -1.08 -12.79 -2.12
N LEU A 136 -0.63 -12.66 -0.89
CA LEU A 136 -1.23 -11.75 0.09
C LEU A 136 -0.33 -10.52 0.22
N HIS A 137 -0.79 -9.41 -0.34
CA HIS A 137 -0.25 -8.09 -0.03
C HIS A 137 -1.14 -7.51 1.08
N ALA A 138 -0.83 -7.89 2.31
CA ALA A 138 -1.73 -7.68 3.45
C ALA A 138 -1.08 -6.82 4.53
N LEU A 139 -1.89 -5.90 5.08
CA LEU A 139 -1.56 -4.98 6.16
C LEU A 139 -0.52 -3.92 5.80
N GLY A 140 -0.77 -2.70 6.27
CA GLY A 140 0.22 -1.63 6.33
C GLY A 140 0.88 -1.53 7.72
N PRO A 141 1.99 -0.77 7.84
CA PRO A 141 2.58 -0.43 9.13
C PRO A 141 1.60 0.06 10.21
N PRO A 142 0.59 0.92 9.92
CA PRO A 142 -0.33 1.38 10.97
C PRO A 142 -1.28 0.27 11.48
N GLU A 143 -1.67 -0.68 10.63
CA GLU A 143 -2.48 -1.84 11.05
C GLU A 143 -1.66 -2.77 11.96
N ILE A 144 -0.40 -3.03 11.60
CA ILE A 144 0.52 -3.81 12.45
C ILE A 144 0.69 -3.14 13.81
N ALA A 145 0.97 -1.83 13.85
CA ALA A 145 1.10 -1.10 15.12
C ALA A 145 -0.17 -1.15 15.97
N HIS A 146 -1.35 -1.09 15.35
CA HIS A 146 -2.63 -1.25 16.04
C HIS A 146 -2.80 -2.65 16.62
N ILE A 147 -2.53 -3.70 15.84
CA ILE A 147 -2.61 -5.10 16.29
C ILE A 147 -1.65 -5.33 17.47
N THR A 148 -0.40 -4.90 17.36
CA THR A 148 0.61 -4.97 18.43
C THR A 148 0.10 -4.33 19.73
N LYS A 149 -0.57 -3.17 19.64
CA LYS A 149 -1.17 -2.51 20.80
C LYS A 149 -2.32 -3.30 21.41
N LEU A 150 -3.16 -3.96 20.60
CA LEU A 150 -4.24 -4.83 21.09
C LEU A 150 -3.68 -6.07 21.80
N GLU A 151 -2.61 -6.66 21.26
CA GLU A 151 -1.94 -7.85 21.80
C GLU A 151 -1.02 -7.55 23.00
N LYS A 152 -0.72 -6.27 23.26
CA LYS A 152 0.22 -5.81 24.31
C LYS A 152 1.64 -6.38 24.16
N SER A 153 2.10 -6.52 22.91
CA SER A 153 3.43 -7.05 22.55
C SER A 153 4.42 -5.97 22.14
#